data_AF-K1S082-F1
#
_entry.id   AF-K1S082-F1
#
_cell.length_a   1.000
_cell.length_b   1.000
_cell.length_c   1.000
_cell.angle_alpha   90.00
_cell.angle_beta   90.00
_cell.angle_gamma   90.00
#
_symmetry.space_group_name_H-M   'P 1'
#
loop_
_entity.id
_entity.type
_entity.pdbx_description
1 polymer ?
#
loop_
_entity_poly.entity_id
_entity_poly.type
_entity_poly.pdbx_seq_one_letter_code
_entity_poly.pdbx_strand_id
1 'polypeptide(L)'
;MAVVAMAAAVFTGCSSDDDFLAPYEESAIQTRAISSTNALIDFDNVPSSVMASDQYGNNLYSATANGKQVTTGYITQIGQTGTYIQFPINYLEQEWVSGQPWEYEFWNGGFAISNFHNLTQGDYQNQCSVYWPNGGHSGKNFAVAFGYSDSYNDSQATYDKCAKIYLTDATGYRVVTTNTPVKGTPKYGKFNSVWVCNTTYTYLVMKDGNSFTQGSLSAQKGWFKVVFVALDATGKP
;
A
#
# COMPACT_ATOMS: atom_id res chain seq x y z
N MET A 1 27.43 12.28 7.28
CA MET A 1 25.98 11.98 7.25
C MET A 1 25.49 12.31 5.86
N ALA A 2 25.31 11.30 5.02
CA ALA A 2 24.67 11.44 3.71
C ALA A 2 23.23 10.95 3.89
N VAL A 3 22.27 11.85 3.89
CA VAL A 3 20.85 11.50 3.80
C VAL A 3 20.62 11.18 2.33
N VAL A 4 20.64 9.89 1.98
CA VAL A 4 20.18 9.43 0.67
C VAL A 4 18.66 9.30 0.79
N ALA A 5 17.92 10.32 0.35
CA ALA A 5 16.48 10.19 0.28
C ALA A 5 16.12 9.43 -0.99
N MET A 6 15.56 8.23 -0.80
CA MET A 6 14.96 7.48 -1.89
C MET A 6 13.64 8.17 -2.28
N ALA A 7 13.45 8.39 -3.58
CA ALA A 7 12.17 8.82 -4.13
C ALA A 7 11.20 7.63 -4.08
N ALA A 8 10.56 7.44 -2.93
CA ALA A 8 9.48 6.47 -2.78
C ALA A 8 8.17 7.07 -3.31
N ALA A 9 7.48 6.31 -4.15
CA ALA A 9 6.22 6.71 -4.73
C ALA A 9 5.07 6.20 -3.88
N VAL A 10 4.15 7.10 -3.54
CA VAL A 10 3.02 6.81 -2.64
C VAL A 10 1.68 7.05 -3.34
N PHE A 11 0.71 6.12 -3.23
CA PHE A 11 -0.59 6.14 -3.95
C PHE A 11 -1.80 5.88 -3.05
N THR A 12 -2.97 6.30 -3.50
CA THR A 12 -4.28 6.28 -2.81
C THR A 12 -5.41 6.14 -3.82
N GLY A 13 -6.62 5.64 -3.52
CA GLY A 13 -7.60 5.33 -4.57
C GLY A 13 -8.61 6.41 -4.93
N CYS A 14 -8.55 6.95 -6.15
CA CYS A 14 -9.61 7.74 -6.83
C CYS A 14 -9.36 7.73 -8.34
N SER A 15 -10.11 6.94 -9.11
CA SER A 15 -10.35 7.33 -10.50
C SER A 15 -11.85 7.36 -10.79
N SER A 16 -12.18 8.11 -11.82
CA SER A 16 -13.41 8.09 -12.59
C SER A 16 -12.90 8.16 -14.02
N ASP A 17 -13.36 7.23 -14.86
CA ASP A 17 -13.17 7.12 -16.33
C ASP A 17 -12.60 5.75 -16.71
N ASP A 18 -13.52 4.83 -17.08
CA ASP A 18 -13.55 4.15 -18.38
C ASP A 18 -14.72 3.16 -18.40
N ASP A 19 -15.82 3.61 -19.02
CA ASP A 19 -17.00 2.81 -19.34
C ASP A 19 -16.69 1.97 -20.59
N PHE A 20 -16.28 0.72 -20.41
CA PHE A 20 -16.20 -0.26 -21.51
C PHE A 20 -17.01 -1.51 -21.16
N LEU A 21 -18.33 -1.36 -21.20
CA LEU A 21 -19.25 -2.49 -21.19
C LEU A 21 -19.29 -3.13 -22.58
N ALA A 22 -18.63 -4.26 -22.74
CA ALA A 22 -19.09 -5.26 -23.70
C ALA A 22 -20.13 -6.15 -22.99
N PRO A 23 -21.35 -6.35 -23.55
CA PRO A 23 -22.35 -7.20 -22.92
C PRO A 23 -21.87 -8.67 -22.95
N TYR A 24 -21.87 -9.30 -21.77
CA TYR A 24 -21.58 -10.71 -21.60
C TYR A 24 -22.76 -11.54 -22.13
N GLU A 25 -22.57 -12.27 -23.22
CA GLU A 25 -23.52 -13.26 -23.76
C GLU A 25 -23.44 -14.54 -22.91
N GLU A 26 -24.50 -14.80 -22.15
CA GLU A 26 -24.68 -15.95 -21.28
C GLU A 26 -25.28 -17.13 -22.07
N SER A 27 -24.48 -17.76 -22.93
CA SER A 27 -24.88 -19.05 -23.51
C SER A 27 -23.74 -20.07 -23.49
N ALA A 28 -23.90 -21.02 -22.57
CA ALA A 28 -23.29 -22.35 -22.54
C ALA A 28 -21.77 -22.45 -22.28
N ILE A 29 -21.37 -22.33 -21.01
CA ILE A 29 -20.31 -23.18 -20.45
C ILE A 29 -20.74 -23.65 -19.05
N GLN A 30 -20.95 -24.95 -18.90
CA GLN A 30 -21.23 -25.62 -17.62
C GLN A 30 -19.91 -25.77 -16.83
N THR A 31 -19.48 -24.70 -16.16
CA THR A 31 -18.36 -24.76 -15.21
C THR A 31 -18.89 -24.95 -13.80
N ARG A 32 -18.21 -25.78 -12.99
CA ARG A 32 -18.49 -25.93 -11.56
C ARG A 32 -18.67 -24.54 -10.96
N ALA A 33 -19.83 -24.26 -10.36
CA ALA A 33 -20.08 -23.01 -9.68
C ALA A 33 -19.01 -22.80 -8.59
N ILE A 34 -17.98 -22.04 -8.91
CA ILE A 34 -17.13 -21.44 -7.90
C ILE A 34 -18.04 -20.39 -7.29
N SER A 35 -18.52 -20.61 -6.06
CA SER A 35 -19.18 -19.55 -5.29
C SER A 35 -18.14 -18.46 -4.99
N SER A 36 -17.87 -17.61 -5.98
CA SER A 36 -17.07 -16.41 -5.82
C SER A 36 -17.92 -15.39 -5.09
N THR A 37 -17.59 -15.09 -3.84
CA THR A 37 -18.19 -13.94 -3.17
C THR A 37 -17.50 -12.69 -3.69
N ASN A 38 -18.20 -11.90 -4.51
CA ASN A 38 -17.73 -10.57 -4.85
C ASN A 38 -17.87 -9.68 -3.62
N ALA A 39 -16.80 -8.98 -3.25
CA ALA A 39 -16.82 -8.02 -2.16
C ALA A 39 -16.22 -6.70 -2.64
N LEU A 40 -16.88 -5.61 -2.25
CA LEU A 40 -16.28 -4.29 -2.32
C LEU A 40 -15.51 -4.08 -1.02
N ILE A 41 -14.23 -3.73 -1.14
CA ILE A 41 -13.41 -3.36 0.02
C ILE A 41 -13.34 -1.84 0.05
N ASP A 42 -13.99 -1.25 1.05
CA ASP A 42 -13.84 0.16 1.42
C ASP A 42 -13.07 0.30 2.74
N PHE A 43 -12.82 1.55 3.12
CA PHE A 43 -12.09 1.92 4.33
C PHE A 43 -12.95 2.70 5.32
N ASP A 44 -14.28 2.67 5.19
CA ASP A 44 -15.17 3.53 5.98
C ASP A 44 -15.25 3.09 7.45
N ASN A 45 -15.12 1.79 7.72
CA ASN A 45 -15.23 1.20 9.05
C ASN A 45 -13.87 0.89 9.69
N VAL A 46 -12.81 1.59 9.26
CA VAL A 46 -11.45 1.35 9.76
C VAL A 46 -11.34 1.86 11.21
N PRO A 47 -10.88 1.03 12.16
CA PRO A 47 -10.72 1.46 13.53
C PRO A 47 -9.62 2.52 13.63
N SER A 48 -9.83 3.52 14.49
CA SER A 48 -8.87 4.62 14.68
C SER A 48 -7.47 4.15 15.11
N SER A 49 -7.35 2.95 15.67
CA SER A 49 -6.08 2.33 16.05
C SER A 49 -5.16 1.97 14.88
N VAL A 50 -5.68 1.91 13.65
CA VAL A 50 -4.89 1.58 12.44
C VAL A 50 -4.88 2.71 11.41
N MET A 51 -5.51 3.85 11.72
CA MET A 51 -5.44 5.07 10.92
C MET A 51 -4.11 5.79 11.16
N ALA A 52 -3.54 6.41 10.13
CA ALA A 52 -2.40 7.31 10.25
C ALA A 52 -2.75 8.45 11.23
N SER A 53 -1.81 8.77 12.13
CA SER A 53 -2.04 9.77 13.18
C SER A 53 -2.06 11.21 12.67
N ASP A 54 -1.34 11.47 11.58
CA ASP A 54 -1.14 12.76 10.94
C ASP A 54 -0.70 12.55 9.49
N GLN A 55 -0.49 13.66 8.76
CA GLN A 55 -0.10 13.67 7.35
C GLN A 55 1.25 12.99 7.09
N TYR A 56 2.12 12.92 8.10
CA TYR A 56 3.39 12.21 8.02
C TYR A 56 3.20 10.72 8.34
N GLY A 57 2.31 10.41 9.28
CA GLY A 57 2.06 9.08 9.81
C GLY A 57 3.00 8.74 10.97
N ASN A 58 3.12 9.61 11.98
CA ASN A 58 4.00 9.35 13.14
C ASN A 58 3.76 7.97 13.79
N ASN A 59 2.51 7.52 13.87
CA ASN A 59 2.22 6.19 14.42
C ASN A 59 2.60 5.01 13.52
N LEU A 60 3.18 5.24 12.34
CA LEU A 60 3.68 4.19 11.45
C LEU A 60 5.14 3.83 11.70
N TYR A 61 5.82 4.60 12.57
CA TYR A 61 7.26 4.46 12.84
C TYR A 61 7.54 4.19 14.30
N SER A 62 8.44 3.27 14.62
CA SER A 62 8.72 2.89 16.02
C SER A 62 9.24 4.08 16.83
N ALA A 63 10.06 4.92 16.20
CA ALA A 63 10.69 6.08 16.82
C ALA A 63 9.71 7.18 17.25
N THR A 64 8.55 7.31 16.59
CA THR A 64 7.60 8.41 16.84
C THR A 64 6.22 7.95 17.29
N ALA A 65 5.93 6.64 17.23
CA ALA A 65 4.62 6.09 17.59
C ALA A 65 4.29 6.12 19.08
N ASN A 66 5.26 6.34 19.98
CA ASN A 66 5.05 6.43 21.43
C ASN A 66 4.20 5.26 22.01
N GLY A 67 4.51 4.03 21.59
CA GLY A 67 3.83 2.81 22.04
C GLY A 67 2.48 2.52 21.35
N LYS A 68 2.07 3.32 20.36
CA LYS A 68 0.81 3.15 19.60
C LYS A 68 1.06 2.86 18.12
N GLN A 69 2.10 2.08 17.84
CA GLN A 69 2.53 1.83 16.47
C GLN A 69 1.52 0.96 15.72
N VAL A 70 1.21 1.35 14.47
CA VAL A 70 0.48 0.51 13.52
C VAL A 70 1.44 -0.52 12.95
N THR A 71 1.11 -1.80 13.09
CA THR A 71 1.96 -2.92 12.64
C THR A 71 1.26 -3.76 11.58
N THR A 72 0.36 -4.65 11.99
CA THR A 72 -0.40 -5.54 11.10
C THR A 72 -1.44 -4.83 10.22
N GLY A 73 -1.64 -3.52 10.44
CA GLY A 73 -2.49 -2.66 9.63
C GLY A 73 -3.97 -3.02 9.66
N TYR A 74 -4.69 -2.69 8.59
CA TYR A 74 -6.13 -2.95 8.50
C TYR A 74 -6.39 -4.37 7.99
N ILE A 75 -7.26 -5.10 8.69
CA ILE A 75 -7.73 -6.42 8.31
C ILE A 75 -9.25 -6.44 8.34
N THR A 76 -9.89 -6.94 7.29
CA THR A 76 -11.35 -7.05 7.23
C THR A 76 -11.80 -8.28 6.47
N GLN A 77 -12.97 -8.80 6.82
CA GLN A 77 -13.51 -10.03 6.24
C GLN A 77 -14.06 -9.76 4.84
N ILE A 78 -13.77 -10.68 3.92
CA ILE A 78 -14.32 -10.69 2.57
C ILE A 78 -15.52 -11.63 2.54
N GLY A 79 -16.72 -11.06 2.48
CA GLY A 79 -17.95 -11.86 2.44
C GLY A 79 -18.09 -12.79 3.66
N GLN A 80 -18.56 -14.01 3.43
CA GLN A 80 -18.86 -14.98 4.49
C GLN A 80 -17.94 -16.22 4.48
N THR A 81 -16.83 -16.19 3.75
CA THR A 81 -15.98 -17.37 3.48
C THR A 81 -14.90 -17.64 4.54
N GLY A 82 -14.79 -16.79 5.55
CA GLY A 82 -13.67 -16.79 6.50
C GLY A 82 -12.35 -16.31 5.90
N THR A 83 -12.37 -15.76 4.67
CA THR A 83 -11.24 -15.06 4.05
C THR A 83 -11.24 -13.60 4.49
N TYR A 84 -10.04 -13.08 4.76
CA TYR A 84 -9.80 -11.70 5.13
C TYR A 84 -8.82 -11.08 4.14
N ILE A 85 -8.97 -9.78 3.90
CA ILE A 85 -7.98 -8.96 3.21
C ILE A 85 -7.21 -8.16 4.26
N GLN A 86 -5.89 -8.10 4.12
CA GLN A 86 -5.01 -7.35 5.01
C GLN A 86 -4.14 -6.36 4.24
N PHE A 87 -4.05 -5.15 4.77
CA PHE A 87 -3.21 -4.04 4.32
C PHE A 87 -2.22 -3.69 5.44
N PRO A 88 -1.08 -4.39 5.55
CA PRO A 88 -0.14 -4.24 6.66
C PRO A 88 1.00 -3.26 6.36
N ILE A 89 1.73 -2.89 7.41
CA ILE A 89 3.09 -2.35 7.31
C ILE A 89 4.08 -3.53 7.20
N ASN A 90 5.09 -3.42 6.35
CA ASN A 90 6.07 -4.48 6.16
C ASN A 90 6.99 -4.61 7.39
N TYR A 91 7.17 -5.85 7.86
CA TYR A 91 8.15 -6.19 8.90
C TYR A 91 9.42 -6.73 8.25
N LEU A 92 10.48 -5.92 8.25
CA LEU A 92 11.71 -6.22 7.54
C LEU A 92 12.93 -5.72 8.30
N GLU A 93 14.06 -6.30 7.97
CA GLU A 93 15.38 -5.85 8.40
C GLU A 93 15.65 -4.40 7.98
N GLN A 94 16.22 -3.62 8.91
CA GLN A 94 16.60 -2.23 8.74
C GLN A 94 17.99 -2.11 8.13
N GLU A 95 18.06 -1.93 6.81
CA GLU A 95 19.31 -1.89 6.03
C GLU A 95 20.31 -0.82 6.50
N TRP A 96 19.80 0.31 7.03
CA TRP A 96 20.60 1.50 7.37
C TRP A 96 20.88 1.66 8.86
N VAL A 97 20.40 0.73 9.68
CA VAL A 97 20.53 0.78 11.14
C VAL A 97 21.57 -0.26 11.59
N SER A 98 22.49 0.16 12.46
CA SER A 98 23.51 -0.74 13.01
C SER A 98 22.85 -1.94 13.72
N GLY A 99 23.36 -3.14 13.43
CA GLY A 99 22.78 -4.39 13.93
C GLY A 99 21.52 -4.85 13.19
N GLN A 100 21.07 -4.08 12.19
CA GLN A 100 19.99 -4.41 11.25
C GLN A 100 18.77 -5.04 11.95
N PRO A 101 18.15 -4.33 12.90
CA PRO A 101 16.97 -4.85 13.59
C PRO A 101 15.82 -5.10 12.60
N TRP A 102 14.93 -6.04 12.94
CA TRP A 102 13.69 -6.24 12.20
C TRP A 102 12.57 -5.42 12.82
N GLU A 103 11.97 -4.53 12.04
CA GLU A 103 11.00 -3.56 12.53
C GLU A 103 9.83 -3.40 11.57
N TYR A 104 8.68 -3.00 12.11
CA TYR A 104 7.59 -2.46 11.32
C TYR A 104 7.91 -1.00 11.08
N GLU A 105 8.15 -0.59 9.84
CA GLU A 105 8.43 0.80 9.53
C GLU A 105 7.80 1.12 8.19
N PHE A 106 7.12 2.26 8.04
CA PHE A 106 6.44 2.52 6.77
C PHE A 106 7.42 2.69 5.60
N TRP A 107 8.68 3.08 5.88
CA TRP A 107 9.73 3.09 4.86
C TRP A 107 10.18 1.68 4.45
N ASN A 108 9.81 0.62 5.18
CA ASN A 108 9.95 -0.76 4.70
C ASN A 108 8.88 -1.12 3.66
N GLY A 109 7.93 -0.23 3.41
CA GLY A 109 6.76 -0.45 2.59
C GLY A 109 5.56 -1.00 3.34
N GLY A 110 4.48 -1.17 2.58
CA GLY A 110 3.19 -1.59 3.08
C GLY A 110 2.11 -0.55 2.81
N PHE A 111 1.04 -0.64 3.59
CA PHE A 111 -0.14 0.20 3.48
C PHE A 111 -0.47 0.88 4.80
N ALA A 112 -0.60 2.21 4.77
CA ALA A 112 -1.19 2.98 5.85
C ALA A 112 -2.63 3.36 5.49
N ILE A 113 -3.57 3.33 6.43
CA ILE A 113 -4.91 3.86 6.16
C ILE A 113 -4.96 5.32 6.59
N SER A 114 -5.48 6.19 5.74
CA SER A 114 -5.46 7.64 5.98
C SER A 114 -6.76 8.29 5.52
N ASN A 115 -6.98 9.51 5.99
CA ASN A 115 -8.03 10.42 5.54
C ASN A 115 -7.51 11.84 5.27
N PHE A 116 -6.19 12.02 5.24
CA PHE A 116 -5.58 13.32 4.99
C PHE A 116 -5.58 13.66 3.49
N HIS A 117 -5.75 14.94 3.16
CA HIS A 117 -5.84 15.37 1.76
C HIS A 117 -5.33 16.80 1.60
N ASN A 118 -4.24 17.13 2.30
CA ASN A 118 -3.56 18.41 2.09
C ASN A 118 -2.95 18.39 0.69
N LEU A 119 -3.42 19.28 -0.19
CA LEU A 119 -3.05 19.33 -1.61
C LEU A 119 -1.84 20.23 -1.89
N THR A 120 -1.27 20.89 -0.89
CA THR A 120 -0.29 21.97 -1.11
C THR A 120 1.11 21.64 -0.63
N GLN A 121 1.28 20.63 0.23
CA GLN A 121 2.59 20.28 0.79
C GLN A 121 3.23 19.13 0.00
N GLY A 122 4.28 19.44 -0.76
CA GLY A 122 4.98 18.53 -1.68
C GLY A 122 6.23 17.89 -1.09
N ASP A 123 6.18 17.50 0.18
CA ASP A 123 7.30 16.85 0.87
C ASP A 123 6.85 15.61 1.66
N TYR A 124 7.83 14.88 2.20
CA TYR A 124 7.62 13.61 2.89
C TYR A 124 6.76 13.74 4.16
N GLN A 125 6.64 14.93 4.76
CA GLN A 125 5.76 15.16 5.91
C GLN A 125 4.28 15.07 5.52
N ASN A 126 3.98 14.99 4.22
CA ASN A 126 2.63 14.85 3.68
C ASN A 126 2.41 13.53 2.92
N GLN A 127 3.20 12.50 3.22
CA GLN A 127 3.14 11.19 2.54
C GLN A 127 1.83 10.43 2.74
N CYS A 128 1.07 10.70 3.81
CA CYS A 128 -0.22 10.06 4.06
C CYS A 128 -1.40 10.81 3.41
N SER A 129 -1.19 11.89 2.64
CA SER A 129 -2.28 12.60 1.97
C SER A 129 -2.53 12.13 0.54
N VAL A 130 -3.80 11.98 0.17
CA VAL A 130 -4.22 11.83 -1.24
C VAL A 130 -4.26 13.19 -1.95
N TYR A 131 -3.86 13.23 -3.23
CA TYR A 131 -4.05 14.40 -4.08
C TYR A 131 -5.48 14.46 -4.65
N TRP A 132 -6.47 14.51 -3.75
CA TRP A 132 -7.89 14.61 -4.10
C TRP A 132 -8.64 15.34 -2.99
N PRO A 133 -9.46 16.37 -3.29
CA PRO A 133 -10.08 17.20 -2.26
C PRO A 133 -11.07 16.45 -1.34
N ASN A 134 -11.59 15.30 -1.77
CA ASN A 134 -12.63 14.57 -1.04
C ASN A 134 -12.12 13.36 -0.25
N GLY A 135 -10.81 13.08 -0.26
CA GLY A 135 -10.26 11.87 0.36
C GLY A 135 -10.35 10.65 -0.58
N GLY A 136 -10.93 9.56 -0.09
CA GLY A 136 -11.07 8.31 -0.85
C GLY A 136 -12.17 8.37 -1.91
N HIS A 137 -12.16 7.40 -2.83
CA HIS A 137 -13.24 7.27 -3.83
C HIS A 137 -14.59 6.93 -3.18
N SER A 138 -14.59 5.97 -2.24
CA SER A 138 -15.80 5.44 -1.60
C SER A 138 -15.91 5.91 -0.15
N GLY A 139 -15.74 7.21 0.09
CA GLY A 139 -15.75 7.80 1.43
C GLY A 139 -14.50 8.64 1.71
N LYS A 140 -14.22 8.95 2.98
CA LYS A 140 -13.08 9.83 3.33
C LYS A 140 -11.76 9.09 3.44
N ASN A 141 -11.81 7.80 3.73
CA ASN A 141 -10.65 6.99 4.06
C ASN A 141 -10.12 6.25 2.83
N PHE A 142 -8.82 6.00 2.81
CA PHE A 142 -8.14 5.29 1.72
C PHE A 142 -6.86 4.62 2.22
N ALA A 143 -6.38 3.63 1.50
CA ALA A 143 -5.05 3.04 1.73
C ALA A 143 -3.97 3.82 0.96
N VAL A 144 -2.88 4.13 1.67
CA VAL A 144 -1.67 4.79 1.22
C VAL A 144 -0.60 3.72 1.03
N ALA A 145 -0.24 3.41 -0.22
CA ALA A 145 0.79 2.42 -0.51
C ALA A 145 2.17 3.06 -0.50
N PHE A 146 3.11 2.59 0.31
CA PHE A 146 4.53 2.90 0.17
C PHE A 146 5.27 1.62 -0.22
N GLY A 147 6.23 1.75 -1.13
CA GLY A 147 7.16 0.68 -1.38
C GLY A 147 8.13 1.01 -2.50
N TYR A 148 9.20 0.25 -2.54
CA TYR A 148 10.18 0.33 -3.61
C TYR A 148 10.72 -1.07 -3.90
N SER A 149 11.23 -1.24 -5.11
CA SER A 149 12.10 -2.35 -5.48
C SER A 149 13.31 -1.67 -6.09
N ASP A 150 14.42 -1.70 -5.37
CA ASP A 150 15.61 -0.98 -5.79
C ASP A 150 16.62 -1.95 -6.37
N SER A 151 16.64 -2.10 -7.70
CA SER A 151 17.64 -2.95 -8.36
C SER A 151 19.08 -2.44 -8.20
N TYR A 152 19.28 -1.19 -7.81
CA TYR A 152 20.60 -0.59 -7.60
C TYR A 152 21.21 -1.04 -6.26
N ASN A 153 20.39 -1.10 -5.19
CA ASN A 153 20.81 -1.55 -3.87
C ASN A 153 20.50 -3.04 -3.60
N ASP A 154 19.58 -3.63 -4.35
CA ASP A 154 19.19 -5.04 -4.28
C ASP A 154 19.26 -5.68 -5.68
N SER A 155 20.37 -6.40 -5.93
CA SER A 155 20.64 -7.06 -7.21
C SER A 155 19.64 -8.16 -7.56
N GLN A 156 18.82 -8.62 -6.60
CA GLN A 156 17.77 -9.60 -6.84
C GLN A 156 16.41 -8.95 -7.18
N ALA A 157 16.31 -7.61 -7.08
CA ALA A 157 15.06 -6.85 -7.25
C ALA A 157 13.90 -7.50 -6.48
N THR A 158 14.13 -7.78 -5.19
CA THR A 158 13.14 -8.44 -4.36
C THR A 158 11.91 -7.54 -4.19
N TYR A 159 10.73 -8.16 -4.21
CA TYR A 159 9.46 -7.46 -3.91
C TYR A 159 9.26 -7.24 -2.42
N ASP A 160 10.32 -7.34 -1.61
CA ASP A 160 10.17 -7.37 -0.17
C ASP A 160 9.68 -6.05 0.40
N LYS A 161 10.24 -4.94 -0.10
CA LYS A 161 9.89 -3.58 0.28
C LYS A 161 8.66 -3.04 -0.48
N CYS A 162 8.08 -3.79 -1.42
CA CYS A 162 6.83 -3.39 -2.07
C CYS A 162 5.64 -3.51 -1.09
N ALA A 163 4.63 -2.67 -1.28
CA ALA A 163 3.38 -2.79 -0.54
C ALA A 163 2.68 -4.11 -0.89
N LYS A 164 2.41 -4.97 0.11
CA LYS A 164 1.79 -6.28 -0.09
C LYS A 164 0.37 -6.30 0.48
N ILE A 165 -0.59 -6.73 -0.32
CA ILE A 165 -1.96 -7.02 0.13
C ILE A 165 -2.05 -8.53 0.34
N TYR A 166 -2.47 -8.97 1.52
CA TYR A 166 -2.63 -10.40 1.80
C TYR A 166 -4.09 -10.81 1.76
N LEU A 167 -4.36 -11.97 1.15
CA LEU A 167 -5.57 -12.73 1.39
C LEU A 167 -5.25 -13.82 2.41
N THR A 168 -5.99 -13.84 3.52
CA THR A 168 -5.60 -14.61 4.71
C THR A 168 -6.81 -15.00 5.56
N ASP A 169 -6.58 -15.60 6.73
CA ASP A 169 -7.62 -15.85 7.73
C ASP A 169 -7.77 -14.65 8.70
N ALA A 170 -8.62 -14.76 9.71
CA ALA A 170 -8.84 -13.69 10.68
C ALA A 170 -7.58 -13.28 11.48
N THR A 171 -6.56 -14.14 11.52
CA THR A 171 -5.29 -13.86 12.20
C THR A 171 -4.41 -12.96 11.35
N GLY A 172 -4.41 -13.16 10.04
CA GLY A 172 -3.54 -12.43 9.13
C GLY A 172 -2.05 -12.71 9.33
N TYR A 173 -1.22 -12.05 8.52
CA TYR A 173 0.23 -12.13 8.57
C TYR A 173 0.77 -11.25 9.68
N ARG A 174 1.53 -11.86 10.59
CA ARG A 174 2.13 -11.19 11.75
C ARG A 174 3.45 -11.84 12.18
N VAL A 175 4.22 -11.15 13.00
CA VAL A 175 5.42 -11.73 13.63
C VAL A 175 5.01 -12.82 14.61
N VAL A 176 5.54 -14.03 14.42
CA VAL A 176 5.39 -15.16 15.36
C VAL A 176 6.71 -15.46 16.07
N THR A 177 7.82 -15.24 15.37
CA THR A 177 9.18 -15.32 15.92
C THR A 177 9.89 -14.03 15.57
N THR A 178 10.42 -13.32 16.57
CA THR A 178 11.18 -12.09 16.39
C THR A 178 12.33 -12.29 15.40
N ASN A 179 12.64 -11.27 14.59
CA ASN A 179 13.70 -11.30 13.57
C ASN A 179 13.51 -12.38 12.50
N THR A 180 12.25 -12.70 12.17
CA THR A 180 11.91 -13.59 11.05
C THR A 180 10.76 -13.00 10.25
N PRO A 181 10.60 -13.38 8.97
CA PRO A 181 9.45 -12.97 8.17
C PRO A 181 8.11 -13.29 8.85
N VAL A 182 7.12 -12.43 8.61
CA VAL A 182 5.75 -12.65 9.08
C VAL A 182 5.19 -13.99 8.60
N LYS A 183 4.37 -14.62 9.43
CA LYS A 183 3.64 -15.84 9.09
C LYS A 183 2.15 -15.57 9.14
N GLY A 184 1.43 -16.19 8.21
CA GLY A 184 -0.02 -16.17 8.11
C GLY A 184 -0.50 -17.38 7.32
N THR A 185 -1.81 -17.59 7.29
CA THR A 185 -2.42 -18.62 6.44
C THR A 185 -2.82 -18.01 5.11
N PRO A 186 -2.22 -18.41 3.98
CA PRO A 186 -2.59 -17.86 2.67
C PRO A 186 -4.00 -18.29 2.28
N LYS A 187 -4.75 -17.37 1.67
CA LYS A 187 -5.97 -17.64 0.93
C LYS A 187 -5.79 -17.15 -0.51
N TYR A 188 -6.65 -17.63 -1.41
CA TYR A 188 -6.60 -17.29 -2.81
C TYR A 188 -7.86 -16.54 -3.23
N GLY A 189 -7.71 -15.62 -4.16
CA GLY A 189 -8.79 -14.81 -4.71
C GLY A 189 -8.33 -14.05 -5.94
N LYS A 190 -9.27 -13.37 -6.58
CA LYS A 190 -9.02 -12.53 -7.75
C LYS A 190 -9.37 -11.10 -7.39
N PHE A 191 -8.46 -10.17 -7.69
CA PHE A 191 -8.76 -8.75 -7.68
C PHE A 191 -9.37 -8.38 -9.04
N ASN A 192 -10.58 -7.81 -9.03
CA ASN A 192 -11.27 -7.42 -10.26
C ASN A 192 -10.81 -6.03 -10.73
N SER A 193 -10.79 -5.05 -9.83
CA SER A 193 -10.37 -3.68 -10.09
C SER A 193 -9.94 -2.99 -8.80
N VAL A 194 -9.25 -1.87 -8.94
CA VAL A 194 -8.84 -0.99 -7.85
C VAL A 194 -8.83 0.46 -8.34
N TRP A 195 -9.30 1.37 -7.50
CA TRP A 195 -9.16 2.80 -7.74
C TRP A 195 -7.75 3.26 -7.33
N VAL A 196 -7.10 4.09 -8.15
CA VAL A 196 -5.75 4.62 -7.89
C VAL A 196 -5.66 6.11 -8.23
N CYS A 197 -4.84 6.83 -7.47
CA CYS A 197 -4.65 8.28 -7.43
C CYS A 197 -3.28 8.51 -6.77
N ASN A 198 -2.61 9.60 -7.13
CA ASN A 198 -1.34 9.95 -6.51
C ASN A 198 -1.57 10.47 -5.08
N THR A 199 -0.63 10.21 -4.18
CA THR A 199 -0.52 11.07 -2.99
C THR A 199 -0.15 12.48 -3.38
N THR A 200 -0.45 13.45 -2.50
CA THR A 200 -0.02 14.83 -2.71
C THR A 200 1.48 14.94 -2.86
N TYR A 201 2.25 14.24 -2.02
CA TYR A 201 3.70 14.27 -2.08
C TYR A 201 4.19 13.84 -3.49
N THR A 202 3.77 12.66 -3.96
CA THR A 202 4.17 12.16 -5.28
C THR A 202 3.73 13.09 -6.40
N TYR A 203 2.48 13.57 -6.38
CA TYR A 203 1.95 14.45 -7.42
C TYR A 203 2.76 15.75 -7.54
N LEU A 204 3.01 16.43 -6.42
CA LEU A 204 3.73 17.70 -6.42
C LEU A 204 5.20 17.51 -6.80
N VAL A 205 5.85 16.42 -6.38
CA VAL A 205 7.22 16.11 -6.85
C VAL A 205 7.25 15.84 -8.36
N MET A 206 6.27 15.13 -8.91
CA MET A 206 6.20 14.94 -10.36
C MET A 206 5.93 16.24 -11.11
N LYS A 207 5.12 17.14 -10.54
CA LYS A 207 4.74 18.41 -11.15
C LYS A 207 5.87 19.44 -11.11
N ASP A 208 6.47 19.63 -9.94
CA ASP A 208 7.35 20.77 -9.65
C ASP A 208 8.82 20.34 -9.45
N GLY A 209 9.07 19.05 -9.20
CA GLY A 209 10.37 18.53 -8.78
C GLY A 209 10.66 18.79 -7.30
N ASN A 210 11.75 18.24 -6.78
CA ASN A 210 12.28 18.54 -5.46
C ASN A 210 13.82 18.40 -5.43
N SER A 211 14.44 18.50 -4.26
CA SER A 211 15.91 18.39 -4.09
C SER A 211 16.49 17.01 -4.46
N PHE A 212 15.65 15.99 -4.58
CA PHE A 212 16.03 14.62 -4.92
C PHE A 212 15.77 14.27 -6.38
N THR A 213 15.04 15.12 -7.11
CA THR A 213 14.79 14.94 -8.53
C THR A 213 15.59 15.93 -9.37
N GLN A 214 15.95 15.53 -10.59
CA GLN A 214 16.60 16.42 -11.56
C GLN A 214 15.54 17.27 -12.30
N GLY A 215 14.67 17.95 -11.53
CA GLY A 215 13.51 18.71 -12.02
C GLY A 215 12.19 17.92 -11.98
N SER A 216 11.16 18.45 -12.63
CA SER A 216 9.84 17.80 -12.72
C SER A 216 9.85 16.59 -13.67
N LEU A 217 8.83 15.74 -13.57
CA LEU A 217 8.64 14.59 -14.46
C LEU A 217 8.51 15.05 -15.92
N SER A 218 7.76 16.14 -16.15
CA SER A 218 7.55 16.70 -17.50
C SER A 218 8.84 17.28 -18.10
N ALA A 219 9.65 17.99 -17.31
CA ALA A 219 10.95 18.51 -17.75
C ALA A 219 11.90 17.39 -18.20
N GLN A 220 11.77 16.22 -17.56
CA GLN A 220 12.55 15.02 -17.87
C GLN A 220 11.92 14.15 -18.98
N LYS A 221 10.77 14.55 -19.54
CA LYS A 221 9.97 13.72 -20.48
C LYS A 221 9.67 12.32 -19.91
N GLY A 222 9.52 12.25 -18.59
CA GLY A 222 9.30 11.02 -17.86
C GLY A 222 7.85 10.55 -17.90
N TRP A 223 7.65 9.31 -17.47
CA TRP A 223 6.34 8.72 -17.24
C TRP A 223 6.29 8.11 -15.84
N PHE A 224 5.08 7.82 -15.42
CA PHE A 224 4.82 7.27 -14.11
C PHE A 224 3.83 6.12 -14.21
N LYS A 225 4.14 4.98 -13.57
CA LYS A 225 3.37 3.74 -13.70
C LYS A 225 3.26 3.05 -12.36
N VAL A 226 2.09 2.49 -12.11
CA VAL A 226 1.85 1.54 -11.03
C VAL A 226 1.76 0.14 -11.64
N VAL A 227 2.46 -0.83 -11.05
CA VAL A 227 2.45 -2.22 -11.47
C VAL A 227 1.88 -3.06 -10.34
N PHE A 228 0.83 -3.82 -10.64
CA PHE A 228 0.27 -4.81 -9.72
C PHE A 228 0.82 -6.18 -10.09
N VAL A 229 1.38 -6.87 -9.11
CA VAL A 229 1.97 -8.20 -9.26
C VAL A 229 1.23 -9.14 -8.32
N ALA A 230 0.61 -10.18 -8.87
CA ALA A 230 0.00 -11.24 -8.07
C ALA A 230 1.12 -12.12 -7.52
N LEU A 231 1.00 -12.57 -6.26
CA LEU A 231 1.97 -13.46 -5.63
C LEU A 231 1.31 -14.79 -5.26
N ASP A 232 2.06 -15.88 -5.34
CA ASP A 232 1.69 -17.17 -4.81
C ASP A 232 1.79 -17.22 -3.27
N ALA A 233 1.41 -18.35 -2.67
CA ALA A 233 1.45 -18.54 -1.21
C ALA A 233 2.88 -18.47 -0.61
N THR A 234 3.91 -18.58 -1.43
CA THR A 234 5.32 -18.45 -1.03
C THR A 234 5.86 -17.05 -1.23
N GLY A 235 5.04 -16.12 -1.75
CA GLY A 235 5.41 -14.72 -2.01
C GLY A 235 6.10 -14.52 -3.36
N LYS A 236 6.00 -15.47 -4.28
CA LYS A 236 6.61 -15.38 -5.62
C LYS A 236 5.61 -14.91 -6.68
N PRO A 237 6.00 -14.06 -7.63
CA PRO A 237 5.13 -13.56 -8.69
C PRO A 237 4.74 -14.62 -9.73
#